data_AF-A0A7S1L1X1-F1
#
_entry.id   AF-A0A7S1L1X1-F1
#
_cell.length_a   1.000
_cell.length_b   1.000
_cell.length_c   1.000
_cell.angle_alpha   90.00
_cell.angle_beta   90.00
_cell.angle_gamma   90.00
#
_symmetry.space_group_name_H-M   'P 1'
#
loop_
_entity.id
_entity.type
_entity.pdbx_description
1 polymer ?
#
loop_
_entity_poly.entity_id
_entity_poly.type
_entity_poly.pdbx_seq_one_letter_code
_entity_poly.pdbx_strand_id
1 'polypeptide(L)'
;RPDVAAALHARPNVTWSLFSPIDYPTPPESPGVLPEYAELMNHTNATVWLYSGDNDEVVNFLQTQTIVLHGFGRRRVSNFTPWYHPDEFVAGWWQHAGFFIEFDRVLWA
;
A
#
# COMPACT_ATOMS: atom_id res chain seq x y z
N ARG A 1 20.20 -16.68 14.63
CA ARG A 1 21.35 -16.18 15.43
C ARG A 1 20.92 -16.05 16.88
N PRO A 2 21.43 -16.90 17.80
CA PRO A 2 20.98 -16.91 19.20
C PRO A 2 21.22 -15.59 19.93
N ASP A 3 22.34 -14.94 19.65
CA ASP A 3 22.69 -13.61 20.15
C ASP A 3 21.71 -12.52 19.71
N VAL A 4 21.28 -12.52 18.44
CA VAL A 4 20.24 -11.60 17.92
C VAL A 4 18.89 -11.88 18.54
N ALA A 5 18.51 -13.16 18.65
CA ALA A 5 17.25 -13.56 19.27
C ALA A 5 17.20 -13.10 20.74
N ALA A 6 18.29 -13.28 21.48
CA ALA A 6 18.40 -12.81 22.86
C ALA A 6 18.32 -11.28 22.95
N ALA A 7 19.03 -10.55 22.09
CA ALA A 7 19.03 -9.08 22.07
C ALA A 7 17.65 -8.48 21.72
N LEU A 8 16.87 -9.14 20.87
CA LEU A 8 15.49 -8.75 20.53
C LEU A 8 14.44 -9.26 21.52
N HIS A 9 14.86 -9.96 22.59
CA HIS A 9 13.99 -10.68 23.51
C HIS A 9 12.99 -11.62 22.79
N ALA A 10 13.43 -12.21 21.67
CA ALA A 10 12.64 -13.17 20.92
C ALA A 10 12.41 -14.44 21.77
N ARG A 11 11.28 -15.10 21.53
CA ARG A 11 10.95 -16.33 22.26
C ARG A 11 12.04 -17.39 22.07
N PRO A 12 12.52 -18.03 23.15
CA PRO A 12 13.51 -19.08 23.04
C PRO A 12 12.93 -20.30 22.30
N ASN A 13 13.79 -21.07 21.63
CA ASN A 13 13.43 -22.32 20.95
C ASN A 13 12.38 -22.17 19.83
N VAL A 14 12.23 -20.98 19.25
CA VAL A 14 11.42 -20.76 18.04
C VAL A 14 12.33 -20.65 16.82
N THR A 15 12.06 -21.47 15.82
CA THR A 15 12.70 -21.32 14.50
C THR A 15 12.04 -20.16 13.77
N TRP A 16 12.83 -19.14 13.44
CA TRP A 16 12.35 -18.05 12.60
C TRP A 16 12.11 -18.53 11.17
N SER A 17 10.96 -18.15 10.61
CA SER A 17 10.62 -18.34 9.20
C SER A 17 10.02 -17.04 8.64
N LEU A 18 10.18 -16.81 7.33
CA LEU A 18 9.60 -15.65 6.65
C LEU A 18 8.07 -15.70 6.62
N PHE A 19 7.51 -16.91 6.51
CA PHE A 19 6.08 -17.15 6.48
C PHE A 19 5.71 -18.24 7.49
N SER A 20 4.50 -18.15 8.04
CA SER A 20 3.90 -19.23 8.81
C SER A 20 3.47 -20.35 7.86
N PRO A 21 3.55 -21.63 8.24
CA PRO A 21 3.02 -22.74 7.43
C PRO A 21 1.48 -22.82 7.44
N ILE A 22 0.80 -21.85 8.05
CA ILE A 22 -0.65 -21.75 8.08
C ILE A 22 -1.15 -21.35 6.69
N ASP A 23 -2.20 -22.03 6.22
CA ASP A 23 -2.89 -21.69 4.98
C ASP A 23 -3.85 -20.51 5.20
N TYR A 24 -3.90 -19.60 4.22
CA TYR A 24 -4.73 -18.40 4.25
C TYR A 24 -5.73 -18.43 3.09
N PRO A 25 -6.78 -19.26 3.17
CA PRO A 25 -7.75 -19.37 2.09
C PRO A 25 -8.52 -18.05 1.92
N THR A 26 -8.64 -17.59 0.69
CA THR A 26 -9.53 -16.46 0.36
C THR A 26 -10.97 -16.95 0.41
N PRO A 27 -11.87 -16.32 1.19
CA PRO A 27 -13.29 -16.68 1.19
C PRO A 27 -13.90 -16.49 -0.20
N PRO A 28 -14.74 -17.42 -0.68
CA PRO A 28 -15.30 -17.37 -2.03
C PRO A 28 -16.20 -16.15 -2.29
N GLU A 29 -16.72 -15.51 -1.24
CA GLU A 29 -17.63 -14.35 -1.34
C GLU A 29 -17.05 -13.10 -0.64
N SER A 30 -15.73 -12.92 -0.65
CA SER A 30 -15.15 -11.71 -0.06
C SER A 30 -15.39 -10.49 -0.97
N PRO A 31 -16.02 -9.41 -0.48
CA PRO A 31 -16.05 -8.12 -1.19
C PRO A 31 -14.68 -7.41 -1.19
N GLY A 32 -13.62 -8.08 -0.72
CA GLY A 32 -12.32 -7.49 -0.47
C GLY A 32 -12.36 -6.52 0.69
N VAL A 33 -11.51 -5.49 0.61
CA VAL A 33 -11.36 -4.44 1.64
C VAL A 33 -12.00 -3.10 1.23
N LEU A 34 -12.68 -3.07 0.08
CA LEU A 34 -13.26 -1.85 -0.47
C LEU A 34 -14.33 -1.22 0.44
N PRO A 35 -15.26 -1.99 1.05
CA PRO A 35 -16.23 -1.44 2.00
C PRO A 35 -15.56 -0.76 3.20
N GLU A 36 -14.47 -1.33 3.72
CA GLU A 36 -13.72 -0.79 4.85
C GLU A 36 -13.01 0.51 4.50
N TYR A 37 -12.44 0.61 3.30
CA TYR A 37 -11.92 1.88 2.80
C TYR A 37 -13.02 2.93 2.65
N ALA A 38 -14.19 2.56 2.14
CA ALA A 38 -15.32 3.48 2.03
C ALA A 38 -15.76 3.98 3.40
N GLU A 39 -15.89 3.10 4.40
CA GLU A 39 -16.22 3.45 5.78
C GLU A 39 -15.17 4.41 6.37
N LEU A 40 -13.89 4.07 6.27
CA LEU A 40 -12.80 4.90 6.78
C LEU A 40 -12.82 6.30 6.16
N MET A 41 -12.98 6.39 4.84
CA MET A 41 -12.97 7.66 4.12
C MET A 41 -14.25 8.48 4.32
N ASN A 42 -15.39 7.85 4.63
CA ASN A 42 -16.66 8.54 4.84
C ASN A 42 -16.81 9.05 6.28
N HIS A 43 -16.24 8.35 7.26
CA HIS A 43 -16.48 8.60 8.68
C HIS A 43 -15.27 9.22 9.41
N THR A 44 -14.15 9.43 8.73
CA THR A 44 -12.94 9.99 9.33
C THR A 44 -12.26 11.01 8.41
N ASN A 45 -11.34 11.78 8.99
CA ASN A 45 -10.42 12.64 8.23
C ASN A 45 -9.09 11.92 7.90
N ALA A 46 -9.08 10.58 7.90
CA ALA A 46 -7.89 9.82 7.57
C ALA A 46 -7.51 10.04 6.11
N THR A 47 -6.23 10.31 5.87
CA THR A 47 -5.68 10.33 4.52
C THR A 47 -5.21 8.93 4.18
N VAL A 48 -5.74 8.34 3.11
CA VAL A 48 -5.38 7.00 2.66
C VAL A 48 -4.33 7.10 1.57
N TRP A 49 -3.20 6.43 1.76
CA TRP A 49 -2.12 6.36 0.78
C TRP A 49 -2.04 4.92 0.26
N LEU A 50 -2.13 4.76 -1.06
CA LEU A 50 -1.93 3.47 -1.73
C LEU A 50 -0.70 3.58 -2.63
N TYR A 51 0.16 2.57 -2.58
CA TYR A 51 1.31 2.43 -3.44
C TYR A 51 1.36 1.01 -4.01
N SER A 52 1.95 0.87 -5.20
CA SER A 52 2.18 -0.42 -5.84
C SER A 52 3.48 -0.35 -6.63
N GLY A 53 4.26 -1.42 -6.60
CA GLY A 53 5.43 -1.58 -7.45
C GLY A 53 4.99 -1.88 -8.88
N ASP A 54 5.55 -1.16 -9.85
CA ASP A 54 5.20 -1.31 -11.27
C ASP A 54 5.71 -2.63 -11.89
N ASN A 55 6.64 -3.30 -11.23
CA ASN A 55 7.20 -4.58 -11.65
C ASN A 55 6.71 -5.79 -10.81
N ASP A 56 5.67 -5.62 -9.98
CA ASP A 56 5.01 -6.76 -9.32
C ASP A 56 4.02 -7.43 -10.27
N GLU A 57 4.10 -8.75 -10.38
CA GLU A 57 3.20 -9.56 -11.21
C GLU A 57 2.03 -10.16 -10.41
N VAL A 58 2.16 -10.27 -9.07
CA VAL A 58 1.13 -10.88 -8.20
C VAL A 58 0.03 -9.88 -7.88
N VAL A 59 0.40 -8.68 -7.40
CA VAL A 59 -0.53 -7.56 -7.13
C VAL A 59 -0.05 -6.34 -7.91
N ASN A 60 -0.30 -6.36 -9.22
CA ASN A 60 0.32 -5.40 -10.13
C ASN A 60 -0.30 -4.00 -10.05
N PHE A 61 0.48 -3.02 -10.51
CA PHE A 61 0.08 -1.61 -10.54
C PHE A 61 -1.23 -1.36 -11.29
N LEU A 62 -1.50 -2.06 -12.40
CA LEU A 62 -2.72 -1.83 -13.19
C LEU A 62 -3.98 -2.27 -12.42
N GLN A 63 -3.91 -3.35 -11.64
CA GLN A 63 -5.00 -3.78 -10.76
C GLN A 63 -5.23 -2.73 -9.67
N THR A 64 -4.18 -2.29 -9.00
CA THR A 64 -4.27 -1.23 -7.97
C THR A 64 -4.83 0.06 -8.56
N GLN A 65 -4.35 0.50 -9.72
CA GLN A 65 -4.83 1.68 -10.44
C GLN A 65 -6.33 1.55 -10.77
N THR A 66 -6.77 0.38 -11.23
CA THR A 66 -8.18 0.13 -11.55
C THR A 66 -9.07 0.28 -10.31
N ILE A 67 -8.65 -0.28 -9.18
CA ILE A 67 -9.36 -0.15 -7.89
C ILE A 67 -9.39 1.32 -7.45
N VAL A 68 -8.28 2.02 -7.59
CA VAL A 68 -8.13 3.42 -7.21
C VAL A 68 -9.05 4.31 -8.06
N LEU A 69 -9.13 4.08 -9.37
CA LEU A 69 -9.93 4.90 -10.30
C LEU A 69 -11.42 4.56 -10.29
N HIS A 70 -11.77 3.30 -10.04
CA HIS A 70 -13.14 2.79 -10.25
C HIS A 70 -13.77 2.11 -9.04
N GLY A 71 -12.96 1.60 -8.11
CA GLY A 71 -13.44 0.86 -6.93
C GLY A 71 -13.91 1.76 -5.78
N PHE A 72 -13.28 2.92 -5.59
CA PHE A 72 -13.63 3.82 -4.47
C PHE A 72 -14.80 4.76 -4.76
N GLY A 73 -15.17 4.97 -6.03
CA GLY A 73 -16.25 5.89 -6.40
C GLY A 73 -16.01 7.36 -6.00
N ARG A 74 -14.76 7.75 -5.72
CA ARG A 74 -14.38 9.10 -5.31
C ARG A 74 -13.98 9.98 -6.49
N ARG A 75 -14.27 11.27 -6.38
CA ARG A 75 -13.84 12.24 -7.39
C ARG A 75 -12.33 12.43 -7.29
N ARG A 76 -11.65 12.23 -8.42
CA ARG A 76 -10.23 12.55 -8.58
C ARG A 76 -10.00 14.06 -8.45
N VAL A 77 -9.01 14.46 -7.65
CA VAL A 77 -8.58 15.86 -7.46
C VAL A 77 -7.39 16.18 -8.36
N SER A 78 -6.47 15.25 -8.54
CA SER A 78 -5.27 15.42 -9.38
C SER A 78 -5.12 14.29 -10.39
N ASN A 79 -4.47 14.54 -11.52
CA ASN A 79 -4.08 13.46 -12.43
C ASN A 79 -2.88 12.70 -11.86
N PHE A 80 -2.65 11.48 -12.35
CA PHE A 80 -1.40 10.78 -12.08
C PHE A 80 -0.23 11.66 -12.51
N THR A 81 0.59 12.05 -11.54
CA THR A 81 1.76 12.90 -11.77
C THR A 81 3.00 12.19 -11.25
N PRO A 82 4.13 12.29 -11.97
CA PRO A 82 5.37 11.69 -11.52
C PRO A 82 5.85 12.41 -10.25
N TRP A 83 6.42 11.65 -9.32
CA TRP A 83 7.19 12.19 -8.20
C TRP A 83 8.63 11.68 -8.28
N TYR A 84 9.54 12.48 -7.74
CA TYR A 84 10.97 12.27 -7.84
C TYR A 84 11.57 12.13 -6.45
N HIS A 85 12.49 11.18 -6.28
CA HIS A 85 13.25 11.08 -5.04
C HIS A 85 14.24 12.25 -4.97
N PRO A 86 14.44 12.87 -3.79
CA PRO A 86 15.38 13.97 -3.64
C PRO A 86 16.85 13.55 -3.78
N ASP A 87 17.15 12.25 -3.70
CA ASP A 87 18.51 11.76 -3.90
C ASP A 87 18.84 11.71 -5.39
N GLU A 88 19.84 12.51 -5.76
CA GLU A 88 20.48 12.45 -7.08
C GLU A 88 21.29 11.15 -7.15
N PHE A 89 20.84 10.19 -7.97
CA PHE A 89 21.56 8.92 -8.15
C PHE A 89 22.94 9.14 -8.83
N VAL A 90 23.05 10.24 -9.59
CA VAL A 90 24.25 10.81 -10.21
C VAL A 90 24.02 12.32 -10.26
N ALA A 91 25.03 13.14 -9.94
CA ALA A 91 24.92 14.60 -9.94
C ALA A 91 24.18 15.11 -11.20
N GLY A 92 22.98 15.67 -11.01
CA GLY A 92 22.12 16.20 -12.08
C GLY A 92 21.02 15.28 -12.65
N TRP A 93 20.83 14.06 -12.14
CA TRP A 93 19.72 13.17 -12.53
C TRP A 93 18.76 12.92 -11.37
N TRP A 94 17.47 13.22 -11.58
CA TRP A 94 16.40 12.90 -10.66
C TRP A 94 15.95 11.45 -10.86
N GLN A 95 15.87 10.67 -9.79
CA GLN A 95 15.27 9.35 -9.85
C GLN A 95 13.74 9.49 -9.84
N HIS A 96 13.09 9.12 -10.94
CA HIS A 96 11.64 8.95 -10.95
C HIS A 96 11.28 7.81 -10.01
N ALA A 97 10.48 8.11 -9.01
CA ALA A 97 10.22 7.20 -7.91
C ALA A 97 8.78 6.66 -7.92
N GLY A 98 7.90 7.25 -8.73
CA GLY A 98 6.63 6.67 -9.10
C GLY A 98 5.61 7.73 -9.49
N PHE A 99 4.35 7.32 -9.56
CA PHE A 99 3.22 8.22 -9.80
C PHE A 99 2.36 8.34 -8.56
N PHE A 100 1.78 9.53 -8.32
CA PHE A 100 0.80 9.75 -7.27
C PHE A 100 -0.49 10.34 -7.82
N ILE A 101 -1.59 10.11 -7.11
CA ILE A 101 -2.93 10.59 -7.42
C ILE A 101 -3.64 10.95 -6.11
N GLU A 102 -4.40 12.04 -6.13
CA GLU A 102 -5.20 12.50 -4.99
C GLU A 102 -6.69 12.38 -5.29
N PHE A 103 -7.46 12.01 -4.26
CA PHE A 103 -8.91 11.99 -4.25
C PHE A 103 -9.44 13.11 -3.37
N ASP A 104 -10.73 13.44 -3.55
CA ASP A 104 -11.37 14.42 -2.69
C ASP A 104 -11.28 13.99 -1.23
N ARG A 105 -11.00 14.98 -0.36
CA ARG A 105 -11.16 14.82 1.07
C ARG A 105 -12.64 15.02 1.37
N VAL A 106 -13.14 14.33 2.39
CA VAL A 106 -14.34 14.82 3.10
C VAL A 106 -13.94 16.13 3.76
N LEU A 107 -14.25 17.25 3.11
CA LEU A 107 -14.36 18.53 3.80
C LEU A 107 -15.64 18.44 4.61
N TRP A 108 -15.52 18.48 5.93
CA TRP A 108 -16.68 18.69 6.81
C TRP A 108 -17.39 19.98 6.37
N ALA A 109 -18.70 19.89 6.18
CA ALA A 109 -19.60 21.03 6.07
C ALA A 109 -20.12 21.40 7.46
#